data_AF-A0A330HN36-F1
#
_entry.id   AF-A0A330HN36-F1
#
_cell.length_a   1.000
_cell.length_b   1.000
_cell.length_c   1.000
_cell.angle_alpha   90.00
_cell.angle_beta   90.00
_cell.angle_gamma   90.00
#
_symmetry.space_group_name_H-M   'P 1'
#
loop_
_entity.id
_entity.type
_entity.pdbx_description
1 polymer ?
#
loop_
_entity_poly.entity_id
_entity_poly.type
_entity_poly.pdbx_seq_one_letter_code
_entity_poly.pdbx_strand_id
1 'polypeptide(L)'
;MIKHRETSPARLFTAFGTVLFVDPSTGELRHGGIEDSPVNAFLEAENASTDGYRRGQLIYAADGLRQTVHCSDAVCHALLASQGKAPSDAPTTLELIPLERGLLGLRAGGNFLSAIPDGRVMHRASVCSTWELFIASENWCTDSPGIALNGAWRRYKDINKGHVASHIVHPVTRMKSTRQPPARKILIYGYPKWSHGRVYYDLSRHLHDRGHLVDILDWQQNHAAYATELFPYYDFIISALDGISTLTDQYSVPFDKIIAISHHEFDIRMLIEQKGIEVFDKFANYGVVSEYVYCASMMRGVRRAPMVASLGINFDEFYADLPETLATVGYASSMSVRTFGVEWKRGELAEAAAADAGLTFKIAGSTGNQTSFHDMPAFYRSVDAIVTSSISEAAQLPVMEAAAAGRLVIGTPVGHFPLKAYQGAGIIAPIEAGKFRAFTAATLSYYKNTPKEFVKKCSSIQEAAQVFDWKYQINEWVDLIDTASKYANS
;
A
#
# COMPACT_ATOMS: atom_id res chain seq x y z
N MET A 1 19.10 5.87 36.12
CA MET A 1 20.14 5.14 35.36
C MET A 1 19.39 4.25 34.37
N ILE A 2 19.30 4.65 33.10
CA ILE A 2 18.59 3.87 32.07
C ILE A 2 19.51 2.72 31.67
N LYS A 3 19.13 1.48 31.97
CA LYS A 3 19.88 0.30 31.55
C LYS A 3 19.80 0.24 30.03
N HIS A 4 20.91 0.49 29.33
CA HIS A 4 20.97 0.34 27.89
C HIS A 4 20.61 -1.11 27.56
N ARG A 5 19.47 -1.30 26.88
CA ARG A 5 19.03 -2.61 26.43
C ARG A 5 19.91 -2.95 25.22
N GLU A 6 20.79 -3.93 25.35
CA GLU A 6 21.56 -4.44 24.21
C GLU A 6 20.59 -4.83 23.10
N THR A 7 20.77 -4.25 21.92
CA THR A 7 19.97 -4.56 20.74
C THR A 7 20.50 -5.83 20.10
N SER A 8 19.63 -6.80 19.84
CA SER A 8 20.00 -8.01 19.11
C SER A 8 20.52 -7.66 17.70
N PRO A 9 21.59 -8.34 17.22
CA PRO A 9 22.05 -8.20 15.84
C PRO A 9 20.95 -8.58 14.84
N ALA A 10 20.82 -7.83 13.76
CA ALA A 10 19.79 -8.05 12.76
C ALA A 10 20.31 -8.81 11.54
N ARG A 11 19.59 -9.83 11.08
CA ARG A 11 19.82 -10.41 9.75
C ARG A 11 19.19 -9.52 8.69
N LEU A 12 19.85 -9.41 7.54
CA LEU A 12 19.37 -8.64 6.41
C LEU A 12 18.96 -9.55 5.25
N PHE A 13 17.73 -9.35 4.80
CA PHE A 13 17.13 -10.03 3.66
C PHE A 13 16.96 -9.01 2.55
N THR A 14 17.19 -9.41 1.31
CA THR A 14 16.87 -8.55 0.17
C THR A 14 15.36 -8.56 -0.05
N ALA A 15 14.85 -7.52 -0.73
CA ALA A 15 13.44 -7.46 -1.08
C ALA A 15 13.00 -8.55 -2.10
N PHE A 16 13.93 -9.37 -2.59
CA PHE A 16 13.72 -10.47 -3.55
C PHE A 16 13.80 -11.87 -2.91
N GLY A 17 13.92 -11.96 -1.59
CA GLY A 17 13.89 -13.26 -0.90
C GLY A 17 15.25 -13.97 -0.78
N THR A 18 16.35 -13.24 -0.94
CA THR A 18 17.70 -13.71 -0.59
C THR A 18 18.13 -13.15 0.76
N VAL A 19 19.16 -13.73 1.37
CA VAL A 19 19.75 -13.25 2.63
C VAL A 19 21.21 -12.86 2.42
N LEU A 20 21.66 -11.82 3.14
CA LEU A 20 23.07 -11.45 3.15
C LEU A 20 23.88 -12.48 3.94
N PHE A 21 25.06 -12.81 3.42
CA PHE A 21 26.04 -13.68 4.07
C PHE A 21 27.45 -13.28 3.64
N VAL A 22 28.46 -13.68 4.41
CA VAL A 22 29.87 -13.57 3.98
C VAL A 22 30.32 -14.93 3.50
N ASP A 23 30.79 -15.00 2.26
CA ASP A 23 31.35 -16.22 1.67
C ASP A 23 32.62 -16.61 2.43
N PRO A 24 32.65 -17.76 3.14
CA PRO A 24 33.80 -18.13 3.95
C PRO A 24 35.09 -18.32 3.15
N SER A 25 34.98 -18.60 1.84
CA SER A 25 36.13 -18.85 0.97
C SER A 25 36.82 -17.58 0.48
N THR A 26 36.05 -16.50 0.28
CA THR A 26 36.56 -15.22 -0.26
C THR A 26 36.54 -14.09 0.75
N GLY A 27 35.79 -14.22 1.84
CA GLY A 27 35.49 -13.13 2.78
C GLY A 27 34.58 -12.05 2.19
N GLU A 28 34.03 -12.24 0.98
CA GLU A 28 33.13 -11.30 0.32
C GLU A 28 31.71 -11.35 0.90
N LEU A 29 31.10 -10.19 1.12
CA LEU A 29 29.68 -10.09 1.43
C LEU A 29 28.87 -10.32 0.15
N ARG A 30 27.99 -11.31 0.21
CA ARG A 30 27.15 -11.78 -0.89
C ARG A 30 25.71 -11.88 -0.43
N HIS A 31 24.81 -12.20 -1.36
CA HIS A 31 23.46 -12.63 -1.04
C HIS A 31 23.09 -13.88 -1.82
N GLY A 32 22.30 -14.75 -1.20
CA GLY A 32 21.93 -16.03 -1.78
C GLY A 32 20.62 -16.59 -1.21
N GLY A 33 20.27 -17.82 -1.62
CA GLY A 33 19.09 -18.52 -1.12
C GLY A 33 19.13 -18.63 0.40
N ILE A 34 17.99 -18.40 1.06
CA ILE A 34 17.90 -18.37 2.53
C ILE A 34 18.31 -19.71 3.16
N GLU A 35 18.02 -20.83 2.50
CA GLU A 35 18.33 -22.18 2.99
C GLU A 35 19.79 -22.58 2.73
N ASP A 36 20.39 -22.06 1.67
CA ASP A 36 21.72 -22.49 1.20
C ASP A 36 22.85 -21.56 1.68
N SER A 37 22.50 -20.38 2.21
CA SER A 37 23.47 -19.35 2.61
C SER A 37 23.79 -19.43 4.10
N PRO A 38 25.07 -19.30 4.51
CA PRO A 38 25.44 -19.35 5.92
C PRO A 38 24.87 -18.17 6.72
N VAL A 39 24.54 -18.42 7.98
CA VAL A 39 24.02 -17.40 8.91
C VAL A 39 25.19 -16.72 9.64
N ASN A 40 25.99 -15.95 8.90
CA ASN A 40 27.23 -15.38 9.40
C ASN A 40 27.39 -13.86 9.16
N ALA A 41 26.38 -13.18 8.63
CA ALA A 41 26.39 -11.72 8.43
C ALA A 41 25.22 -11.06 9.17
N PHE A 42 25.54 -10.04 9.97
CA PHE A 42 24.57 -9.33 10.81
C PHE A 42 24.77 -7.83 10.74
N LEU A 43 23.70 -7.05 10.88
CA LEU A 43 23.74 -5.61 11.08
C LEU A 43 23.64 -5.33 12.58
N GLU A 44 24.62 -4.60 13.12
CA GLU A 44 24.66 -4.21 14.53
C GLU A 44 24.48 -2.71 14.66
N ALA A 45 23.68 -2.30 15.64
CA ALA A 45 23.44 -0.89 15.91
C ALA A 45 24.72 -0.22 16.44
N GLU A 46 25.03 0.96 15.92
CA GLU A 46 26.01 1.85 16.54
C GLU A 46 25.36 2.57 17.73
N ASN A 47 26.18 2.98 18.71
CA ASN A 47 25.71 3.83 19.81
C ASN A 47 24.96 5.04 19.24
N ALA A 48 23.85 5.41 19.90
CA ALA A 48 22.89 6.39 19.39
C ALA A 48 23.57 7.67 18.87
N SER A 49 23.44 7.92 17.57
CA SER A 49 23.84 9.17 16.94
C SER A 49 22.82 10.26 17.27
N THR A 50 23.30 11.49 17.48
CA THR A 50 22.48 12.69 17.62
C THR A 50 21.80 13.12 16.31
N ASP A 51 22.21 12.57 15.17
CA ASP A 51 21.87 13.08 13.83
C ASP A 51 20.53 12.54 13.28
N GLY A 52 19.63 12.07 14.16
CA GLY A 52 18.25 11.70 13.83
C GLY A 52 18.07 10.32 13.16
N TYR A 53 19.08 9.81 12.45
CA TYR A 53 19.06 8.46 11.87
C TYR A 53 19.86 7.45 12.67
N ARG A 54 19.37 6.21 12.69
CA ARG A 54 20.12 5.09 13.25
C ARG A 54 21.27 4.75 12.33
N ARG A 55 22.40 4.41 12.93
CA ARG A 55 23.58 3.92 12.23
C ARG A 55 23.86 2.49 12.65
N GLY A 56 24.51 1.74 11.79
CA GLY A 56 24.93 0.39 12.08
C GLY A 56 26.11 -0.07 11.23
N GLN A 57 26.68 -1.19 11.61
CA GLN A 57 27.80 -1.81 10.90
C GLN A 57 27.46 -3.26 10.56
N LEU A 58 27.90 -3.71 9.40
CA LEU A 58 27.82 -5.11 9.02
C LEU A 58 28.95 -5.88 9.67
N ILE A 59 28.60 -6.95 10.37
CA ILE A 59 29.50 -7.80 11.13
C ILE A 59 29.44 -9.21 10.57
N TYR A 60 30.62 -9.74 10.22
CA TYR A 60 30.85 -11.15 10.01
C TYR A 60 31.06 -11.84 11.37
N ALA A 61 30.24 -12.85 11.66
CA ALA A 61 30.35 -13.65 12.88
C ALA A 61 30.40 -15.15 12.55
N ALA A 62 31.55 -15.77 12.79
CA ALA A 62 31.77 -17.21 12.63
C ALA A 62 32.83 -17.70 13.62
N ASP A 63 32.66 -18.92 14.16
CA ASP A 63 33.62 -19.57 15.07
C ASP A 63 34.04 -18.70 16.28
N GLY A 64 33.10 -17.89 16.79
CA GLY A 64 33.33 -16.95 17.90
C GLY A 64 34.12 -15.69 17.52
N LEU A 65 34.62 -15.58 16.29
CA LEU A 65 35.23 -14.38 15.76
C LEU A 65 34.16 -13.41 15.27
N ARG A 66 34.41 -12.11 15.46
CA ARG A 66 33.57 -11.01 15.00
C ARG A 66 34.45 -10.02 14.25
N GLN A 67 34.13 -9.78 12.99
CA GLN A 67 34.89 -8.89 12.11
C GLN A 67 33.94 -7.92 11.42
N THR A 68 34.35 -6.67 11.27
CA THR A 68 33.55 -5.71 10.50
C THR A 68 33.71 -5.97 9.01
N VAL A 69 32.60 -5.83 8.29
CA VAL A 69 32.57 -5.84 6.83
C VAL A 69 32.82 -4.41 6.35
N HIS A 70 33.84 -4.25 5.53
CA HIS A 70 34.19 -3.00 4.88
C HIS A 70 33.62 -3.00 3.48
N CYS A 71 32.89 -1.95 3.12
CA CYS A 71 32.28 -1.79 1.82
C CYS A 71 33.00 -0.69 1.03
N SER A 72 33.42 -1.06 -0.17
CA SER A 72 33.93 -0.17 -1.22
C SER A 72 32.92 -0.11 -2.37
N ASP A 73 33.15 0.80 -3.32
CA ASP A 73 32.34 0.92 -4.53
C ASP A 73 32.25 -0.40 -5.32
N ALA A 74 33.33 -1.20 -5.31
CA ALA A 74 33.42 -2.43 -6.08
C ALA A 74 32.93 -3.65 -5.31
N VAL A 75 33.19 -3.70 -4.00
CA VAL A 75 33.00 -4.92 -3.22
C VAL A 75 32.95 -4.65 -1.72
N CYS A 76 32.19 -5.49 -1.01
CA CYS A 76 32.16 -5.52 0.44
C CYS A 76 32.87 -6.78 0.96
N HIS A 77 33.81 -6.65 1.90
CA HIS A 77 34.58 -7.78 2.45
C HIS A 77 34.72 -7.71 3.97
N ALA A 78 34.69 -8.87 4.63
CA ALA A 78 35.19 -9.04 5.98
C ALA A 78 36.72 -9.11 5.97
N LEU A 79 37.38 -8.34 6.83
CA LEU A 79 38.85 -8.40 6.96
C LEU A 79 39.27 -9.69 7.68
N LEU A 80 39.57 -10.73 6.91
CA LEU A 80 40.17 -11.95 7.45
C LEU A 80 41.57 -11.64 7.99
N ALA A 81 41.81 -11.97 9.26
CA ALA A 81 43.02 -11.65 10.02
C ALA A 81 44.35 -12.18 9.44
N SER A 82 44.33 -12.90 8.32
CA SER A 82 45.49 -13.60 7.74
C SER A 82 46.33 -12.76 6.77
N GLN A 83 45.90 -11.56 6.35
CA GLN A 83 46.72 -10.67 5.53
C GLN A 83 47.26 -9.52 6.39
N GLY A 84 48.46 -9.70 6.94
CA GLY A 84 49.11 -8.86 7.98
C GLY A 84 49.44 -7.40 7.63
N LYS A 85 48.58 -6.70 6.89
CA LYS A 85 48.62 -5.25 6.71
C LYS A 85 47.24 -4.71 7.03
N ALA A 86 47.07 -4.18 8.24
CA ALA A 86 45.84 -3.49 8.63
C ALA A 86 45.55 -2.38 7.60
N PRO A 87 44.45 -2.46 6.83
CA PRO A 87 44.01 -1.32 6.04
C PRO A 87 43.73 -0.17 7.00
N SER A 88 44.17 1.04 6.64
CA SER A 88 43.92 2.26 7.41
C SER A 88 42.46 2.72 7.37
N ASP A 89 41.59 1.95 6.71
CA ASP A 89 40.23 2.39 6.41
C ASP A 89 39.30 2.07 7.57
N ALA A 90 38.64 3.12 8.06
CA ALA A 90 37.62 3.00 9.09
C ALA A 90 36.51 2.02 8.66
N PRO A 91 35.89 1.30 9.60
CA PRO A 91 34.68 0.52 9.36
C PRO A 91 33.61 1.30 8.57
N THR A 92 32.95 0.66 7.61
CA THR A 92 31.84 1.30 6.91
C THR A 92 30.62 1.38 7.82
N THR A 93 30.38 2.57 8.37
CA THR A 93 29.15 2.88 9.10
C THR A 93 28.03 3.20 8.12
N LEU A 94 26.94 2.43 8.17
CA LEU A 94 25.75 2.59 7.35
C LEU A 94 24.68 3.39 8.11
N GLU A 95 24.16 4.43 7.47
CA GLU A 95 22.91 5.09 7.83
C GLU A 95 21.73 4.22 7.40
N LEU A 96 20.82 3.96 8.34
CA LEU A 96 19.61 3.19 8.11
C LEU A 96 18.50 4.15 7.71
N ILE A 97 18.04 4.05 6.47
CA ILE A 97 16.94 4.86 5.93
C ILE A 97 15.66 4.03 5.97
N PRO A 98 14.80 4.19 6.99
CA PRO A 98 13.52 3.51 7.03
C PRO A 98 12.64 3.97 5.87
N LEU A 99 12.18 3.02 5.09
CA LEU A 99 11.24 3.21 3.99
C LEU A 99 9.84 2.72 4.41
N GLU A 100 8.87 2.87 3.54
CA GLU A 100 7.51 2.39 3.80
C GLU A 100 7.43 0.86 3.93
N ARG A 101 6.38 0.36 4.60
CA ARG A 101 6.04 -1.07 4.68
C ARG A 101 7.21 -1.95 5.19
N GLY A 102 8.01 -1.39 6.08
CA GLY A 102 9.13 -2.08 6.73
C GLY A 102 10.29 -2.42 5.81
N LEU A 103 10.43 -1.68 4.71
CA LEU A 103 11.61 -1.69 3.85
C LEU A 103 12.71 -0.81 4.45
N LEU A 104 13.95 -1.10 4.10
CA LEU A 104 15.14 -0.43 4.60
C LEU A 104 16.12 -0.14 3.47
N GLY A 105 16.56 1.11 3.35
CA GLY A 105 17.75 1.48 2.58
C GLY A 105 18.97 1.58 3.50
N LEU A 106 20.14 1.21 2.99
CA LEU A 106 21.41 1.29 3.73
C LEU A 106 22.37 2.21 2.98
N ARG A 107 22.71 3.36 3.57
CA ARG A 107 23.49 4.42 2.92
C ARG A 107 24.80 4.70 3.66
N ALA A 108 25.89 4.92 2.92
CA ALA A 108 27.14 5.47 3.46
C ALA A 108 27.83 6.32 2.38
N GLY A 109 28.46 7.43 2.76
CA GLY A 109 29.18 8.28 1.80
C GLY A 109 28.34 8.76 0.60
N GLY A 110 27.02 8.89 0.75
CA GLY A 110 26.11 9.26 -0.34
C GLY A 110 25.72 8.13 -1.30
N ASN A 111 26.26 6.92 -1.12
CA ASN A 111 25.94 5.73 -1.89
C ASN A 111 25.12 4.73 -1.06
N PHE A 112 24.30 3.92 -1.73
CA PHE A 112 23.50 2.85 -1.17
C PHE A 112 24.17 1.49 -1.38
N LEU A 113 23.93 0.59 -0.42
CA LEU A 113 24.24 -0.83 -0.54
C LEU A 113 23.26 -1.47 -1.53
N SER A 114 23.78 -2.22 -2.50
CA SER A 114 23.02 -2.85 -3.57
C SER A 114 23.26 -4.35 -3.58
N ALA A 115 22.19 -5.14 -3.54
CA ALA A 115 22.21 -6.58 -3.77
C ALA A 115 22.00 -6.83 -5.28
N ILE A 116 23.06 -6.99 -6.06
CA ILE A 116 22.94 -7.08 -7.52
C ILE A 116 22.61 -8.50 -7.99
N PRO A 117 21.95 -8.68 -9.16
CA PRO A 117 21.38 -9.98 -9.57
C PRO A 117 22.31 -11.19 -9.56
N ASP A 118 23.63 -11.00 -9.67
CA ASP A 118 24.63 -12.07 -9.68
C ASP A 118 25.06 -12.54 -8.28
N GLY A 119 24.40 -12.07 -7.23
CA GLY A 119 24.65 -12.48 -5.84
C GLY A 119 25.73 -11.65 -5.14
N ARG A 120 26.34 -10.66 -5.79
CA ARG A 120 27.28 -9.75 -5.14
C ARG A 120 26.56 -8.63 -4.41
N VAL A 121 27.22 -8.11 -3.37
CA VAL A 121 26.77 -6.91 -2.65
C VAL A 121 27.79 -5.80 -2.85
N MET A 122 27.35 -4.65 -3.36
CA MET A 122 28.21 -3.51 -3.71
C MET A 122 27.72 -2.24 -3.03
N HIS A 123 28.59 -1.25 -2.82
CA HIS A 123 28.23 0.04 -2.20
C HIS A 123 28.51 1.20 -3.16
N ARG A 124 27.73 1.28 -4.25
CA ARG A 124 27.97 2.25 -5.34
C ARG A 124 26.74 2.96 -5.88
N ALA A 125 25.54 2.54 -5.47
CA ALA A 125 24.32 3.10 -6.05
C ALA A 125 24.06 4.49 -5.49
N SER A 126 24.08 5.52 -6.33
CA SER A 126 23.75 6.89 -5.91
C SER A 126 22.25 7.11 -5.70
N VAL A 127 21.42 6.11 -6.04
CA VAL A 127 19.96 6.14 -5.88
C VAL A 127 19.49 4.83 -5.28
N CYS A 128 18.68 4.89 -4.23
CA CYS A 128 17.96 3.76 -3.67
C CYS A 128 16.78 3.41 -4.59
N SER A 129 16.88 2.26 -5.25
CA SER A 129 15.86 1.65 -6.09
C SER A 129 15.64 0.21 -5.60
N THR A 130 15.05 -0.66 -6.41
CA THR A 130 14.64 -2.01 -6.00
C THR A 130 15.78 -2.90 -5.47
N TRP A 131 17.00 -2.77 -6.00
CA TRP A 131 18.17 -3.57 -5.57
C TRP A 131 18.83 -3.07 -4.29
N GLU A 132 18.43 -1.89 -3.82
CA GLU A 132 18.90 -1.26 -2.59
C GLU A 132 17.90 -1.42 -1.44
N LEU A 133 16.89 -2.28 -1.63
CA LEU A 133 15.83 -2.55 -0.65
C LEU A 133 16.13 -3.80 0.17
N PHE A 134 16.15 -3.61 1.48
CA PHE A 134 16.35 -4.68 2.46
C PHE A 134 15.19 -4.78 3.44
N ILE A 135 15.15 -5.93 4.12
CA ILE A 135 14.27 -6.24 5.23
C ILE A 135 15.15 -6.73 6.36
N ALA A 136 14.98 -6.16 7.55
CA ALA A 136 15.68 -6.61 8.74
C ALA A 136 14.84 -7.60 9.55
N SER A 137 15.51 -8.55 10.23
CA SER A 137 14.85 -9.41 11.23
C SER A 137 14.39 -8.61 12.45
N GLU A 138 15.14 -7.57 12.83
CA GLU A 138 14.85 -6.77 14.02
C GLU A 138 14.12 -5.48 13.68
N ASN A 139 13.11 -5.13 14.47
CA ASN A 139 12.34 -3.90 14.23
C ASN A 139 13.18 -2.64 14.42
N TRP A 140 14.23 -2.68 15.25
CA TRP A 140 15.03 -1.50 15.52
C TRP A 140 15.68 -0.94 14.23
N CYS A 141 15.79 -1.72 13.16
CA CYS A 141 16.32 -1.19 11.92
C CYS A 141 15.36 -0.23 11.21
N THR A 142 14.05 -0.33 11.45
CA THR A 142 13.02 0.51 10.80
C THR A 142 12.19 1.33 11.78
N ASP A 143 12.22 1.01 13.07
CA ASP A 143 11.49 1.73 14.10
C ASP A 143 12.19 3.05 14.42
N SER A 144 11.57 4.17 14.11
CA SER A 144 12.05 5.50 14.51
C SER A 144 11.17 6.04 15.64
N PRO A 145 11.49 5.76 16.93
CA PRO A 145 10.67 6.25 18.04
C PRO A 145 10.63 7.79 18.02
N GLY A 146 9.41 8.33 17.99
CA GLY A 146 9.16 9.78 18.02
C GLY A 146 9.19 10.49 16.66
N ILE A 147 9.56 9.80 15.57
CA ILE A 147 9.42 10.31 14.21
C ILE A 147 8.35 9.45 13.55
N ALA A 148 7.09 9.89 13.60
CA ALA A 148 6.11 9.40 12.65
C ALA A 148 6.76 9.52 11.28
N LEU A 149 6.92 8.40 10.57
CA LEU A 149 7.75 8.35 9.38
C LEU A 149 7.29 9.35 8.34
N ASN A 150 6.05 9.89 8.41
CA ASN A 150 5.50 11.07 7.72
C ASN A 150 5.98 11.28 6.27
N GLY A 151 6.35 10.19 5.60
CA GLY A 151 7.13 10.23 4.37
C GLY A 151 8.39 11.11 4.41
N ALA A 152 9.11 11.27 5.53
CA ALA A 152 10.37 12.02 5.60
C ALA A 152 11.35 11.56 4.53
N TRP A 153 11.42 10.25 4.28
CA TRP A 153 12.24 9.68 3.22
C TRP A 153 11.81 10.15 1.82
N ARG A 154 10.55 10.53 1.62
CA ARG A 154 10.05 11.05 0.35
C ARG A 154 10.61 12.45 0.04
N ARG A 155 11.36 13.08 0.93
CA ARG A 155 12.08 14.33 0.63
C ARG A 155 13.45 14.08 -0.01
N TYR A 156 13.96 12.85 0.07
CA TYR A 156 15.22 12.46 -0.56
C TYR A 156 15.06 12.40 -2.08
N LYS A 157 16.02 13.02 -2.77
CA LYS A 157 16.12 13.00 -4.24
C LYS A 157 16.82 11.74 -4.73
N ASP A 158 17.63 11.14 -3.86
CA ASP A 158 18.39 9.90 -4.03
C ASP A 158 17.56 8.64 -3.75
N ILE A 159 16.22 8.74 -3.72
CA ILE A 159 15.32 7.58 -3.62
C ILE A 159 14.37 7.56 -4.81
N ASN A 160 14.38 6.47 -5.57
CA ASN A 160 13.42 6.24 -6.64
C ASN A 160 12.08 5.81 -6.05
N LYS A 161 11.26 6.79 -5.67
CA LYS A 161 9.95 6.59 -5.03
C LYS A 161 9.03 5.69 -5.84
N GLY A 162 9.05 5.80 -7.18
CA GLY A 162 8.20 5.00 -8.05
C GLY A 162 8.54 3.51 -7.95
N HIS A 163 9.83 3.17 -7.98
CA HIS A 163 10.29 1.78 -7.86
C HIS A 163 10.10 1.22 -6.44
N VAL A 164 10.31 2.04 -5.40
CA VAL A 164 10.04 1.64 -4.01
C VAL A 164 8.55 1.35 -3.81
N ALA A 165 7.70 2.24 -4.32
CA ALA A 165 6.25 2.10 -4.20
C ALA A 165 5.72 0.88 -4.98
N SER A 166 6.20 0.66 -6.19
CA SER A 166 5.76 -0.46 -7.03
C SER A 166 6.24 -1.83 -6.55
N HIS A 167 7.28 -1.88 -5.70
CA HIS A 167 7.75 -3.13 -5.12
C HIS A 167 6.80 -3.61 -4.01
N ILE A 168 6.28 -4.83 -4.13
CA ILE A 168 5.54 -5.50 -3.07
C ILE A 168 6.41 -6.64 -2.57
N VAL A 169 6.84 -6.56 -1.31
CA VAL A 169 7.60 -7.63 -0.68
C VAL A 169 6.78 -8.91 -0.66
N HIS A 170 7.36 -10.00 -1.13
CA HIS A 170 6.69 -11.30 -1.06
C HIS A 170 6.54 -11.74 0.41
N PRO A 171 5.33 -12.11 0.88
CA PRO A 171 5.06 -12.53 2.26
C PRO A 171 6.02 -13.59 2.83
N VAL A 172 6.43 -14.56 2.01
CA VAL A 172 7.41 -15.60 2.41
C VAL A 172 8.75 -15.00 2.84
N THR A 173 9.24 -13.94 2.17
CA THR A 173 10.48 -13.26 2.57
C THR A 173 10.33 -12.67 3.97
N ARG A 174 9.17 -12.08 4.27
CA ARG A 174 8.88 -11.52 5.59
C ARG A 174 8.76 -12.58 6.67
N MET A 175 8.09 -13.69 6.37
CA MET A 175 8.01 -14.85 7.25
C MET A 175 9.40 -15.38 7.59
N LYS A 176 10.26 -15.55 6.58
CA LYS A 176 11.63 -16.05 6.75
C LYS A 176 12.55 -15.07 7.48
N SER A 177 12.22 -13.77 7.50
CA SER A 177 12.95 -12.81 8.34
C SER A 177 12.63 -12.94 9.82
N THR A 178 11.59 -13.71 10.19
CA THR A 178 11.17 -13.97 11.57
C THR A 178 10.88 -12.69 12.37
N ARG A 179 10.62 -11.58 11.69
CA ARG A 179 10.43 -10.27 12.31
C ARG A 179 9.22 -10.28 13.23
N GLN A 180 9.42 -9.80 14.47
CA GLN A 180 8.36 -9.73 15.48
C GLN A 180 7.88 -8.29 15.65
N PRO A 181 6.89 -7.80 14.89
CA PRO A 181 6.39 -6.44 15.05
C PRO A 181 5.84 -6.19 16.46
N PRO A 182 5.79 -4.93 16.92
CA PRO A 182 5.20 -4.59 18.22
C PRO A 182 3.67 -4.76 18.25
N ALA A 183 3.00 -4.75 17.09
CA ALA A 183 1.56 -5.02 16.96
C ALA A 183 1.30 -6.30 16.14
N ARG A 184 0.18 -6.37 15.42
CA ARG A 184 -0.25 -7.59 14.70
C ARG A 184 0.52 -7.82 13.39
N LYS A 185 0.67 -9.11 13.05
CA LYS A 185 1.05 -9.58 11.71
C LYS A 185 -0.22 -9.83 10.89
N ILE A 186 -0.36 -9.11 9.79
CA ILE A 186 -1.56 -9.12 8.94
C ILE A 186 -1.14 -9.47 7.52
N LEU A 187 -1.88 -10.40 6.91
CA LEU A 187 -1.77 -10.69 5.50
C LEU A 187 -3.03 -10.20 4.78
N ILE A 188 -2.88 -9.32 3.81
CA ILE A 188 -3.98 -8.96 2.91
C ILE A 188 -3.96 -9.94 1.75
N TYR A 189 -5.00 -10.77 1.63
CA TYR A 189 -5.21 -11.65 0.47
C TYR A 189 -6.20 -10.99 -0.50
N GLY A 190 -5.69 -10.41 -1.59
CA GLY A 190 -6.50 -9.66 -2.53
C GLY A 190 -5.74 -9.20 -3.78
N TYR A 191 -6.44 -8.50 -4.67
CA TYR A 191 -5.87 -8.01 -5.94
C TYR A 191 -4.91 -6.83 -5.70
N PRO A 192 -3.59 -6.95 -6.00
CA PRO A 192 -2.60 -5.92 -5.69
C PRO A 192 -2.53 -4.82 -6.75
N LYS A 193 -3.43 -4.80 -7.73
CA LYS A 193 -3.43 -3.81 -8.81
C LYS A 193 -4.67 -2.92 -8.74
N TRP A 194 -4.63 -1.82 -9.50
CA TRP A 194 -5.72 -0.86 -9.64
C TRP A 194 -6.19 -0.29 -8.28
N SER A 195 -7.50 0.00 -8.14
CA SER A 195 -8.07 0.61 -6.94
C SER A 195 -7.94 -0.27 -5.68
N HIS A 196 -8.10 -1.58 -5.80
CA HIS A 196 -7.88 -2.50 -4.67
C HIS A 196 -6.41 -2.48 -4.24
N GLY A 197 -5.48 -2.58 -5.20
CA GLY A 197 -4.06 -2.44 -4.95
C GLY A 197 -3.70 -1.14 -4.26
N ARG A 198 -4.32 -0.03 -4.67
CA ARG A 198 -4.17 1.28 -4.03
C ARG A 198 -4.57 1.25 -2.56
N VAL A 199 -5.76 0.74 -2.24
CA VAL A 199 -6.25 0.63 -0.86
C VAL A 199 -5.30 -0.20 -0.02
N TYR A 200 -4.94 -1.41 -0.48
CA TYR A 200 -4.10 -2.33 0.28
C TYR A 200 -2.68 -1.78 0.47
N TYR A 201 -2.15 -1.11 -0.54
CA TYR A 201 -0.86 -0.43 -0.46
C TYR A 201 -0.88 0.68 0.60
N ASP A 202 -1.87 1.57 0.56
CA ASP A 202 -1.98 2.67 1.52
C ASP A 202 -2.25 2.14 2.94
N LEU A 203 -3.14 1.16 3.10
CA LEU A 203 -3.39 0.51 4.39
C LEU A 203 -2.10 -0.11 4.96
N SER A 204 -1.34 -0.84 4.14
CA SER A 204 -0.07 -1.44 4.57
C SER A 204 0.90 -0.39 5.09
N ARG A 205 0.96 0.78 4.43
CA ARG A 205 1.80 1.89 4.87
C ARG A 205 1.32 2.46 6.22
N HIS A 206 0.04 2.81 6.33
CA HIS A 206 -0.49 3.49 7.53
C HIS A 206 -0.60 2.57 8.76
N LEU A 207 -0.81 1.26 8.55
CA LEU A 207 -0.77 0.25 9.61
C LEU A 207 0.67 -0.04 10.04
N HIS A 208 1.63 -0.03 9.13
CA HIS A 208 3.05 -0.15 9.49
C HIS A 208 3.52 1.01 10.38
N ASP A 209 3.07 2.23 10.10
CA ASP A 209 3.34 3.40 10.96
C ASP A 209 2.75 3.26 12.38
N ARG A 210 1.82 2.32 12.58
CA ARG A 210 1.23 1.94 13.89
C ARG A 210 1.83 0.67 14.48
N GLY A 211 2.92 0.17 13.90
CA GLY A 211 3.66 -0.97 14.40
C GLY A 211 3.11 -2.33 13.96
N HIS A 212 2.14 -2.38 13.04
CA HIS A 212 1.72 -3.63 12.42
C HIS A 212 2.72 -4.07 11.34
N LEU A 213 2.84 -5.38 11.13
CA LEU A 213 3.47 -5.93 9.94
C LEU A 213 2.37 -6.31 8.97
N VAL A 214 2.36 -5.67 7.81
CA VAL A 214 1.32 -5.90 6.80
C VAL A 214 1.98 -6.23 5.47
N ASP A 215 1.64 -7.40 4.93
CA ASP A 215 2.04 -7.81 3.58
C ASP A 215 0.80 -8.09 2.72
N ILE A 216 1.00 -8.13 1.39
CA ILE A 216 -0.07 -8.36 0.41
C ILE A 216 0.26 -9.64 -0.36
N LEU A 217 -0.72 -10.52 -0.53
CA LEU A 217 -0.65 -11.74 -1.31
C LEU A 217 -1.68 -11.68 -2.45
N ASP A 218 -1.20 -11.83 -3.69
CA ASP A 218 -2.02 -11.71 -4.90
C ASP A 218 -2.92 -12.92 -5.12
N TRP A 219 -4.21 -12.77 -4.83
CA TRP A 219 -5.18 -13.85 -4.93
C TRP A 219 -5.38 -14.49 -6.31
N GLN A 220 -4.87 -13.88 -7.40
CA GLN A 220 -4.95 -14.45 -8.74
C GLN A 220 -3.92 -15.55 -8.97
N GLN A 221 -2.97 -15.70 -8.05
CA GLN A 221 -1.90 -16.67 -8.14
C GLN A 221 -2.21 -17.88 -7.25
N ASN A 222 -1.66 -19.04 -7.63
CA ASN A 222 -1.75 -20.25 -6.81
C ASN A 222 -0.60 -20.26 -5.79
N HIS A 223 -0.95 -20.36 -4.51
CA HIS A 223 -0.02 -20.29 -3.39
C HIS A 223 0.12 -21.62 -2.63
N ALA A 224 -0.43 -22.72 -3.17
CA ALA A 224 -0.49 -24.01 -2.48
C ALA A 224 0.88 -24.51 -2.00
N ALA A 225 1.97 -24.18 -2.71
CA ALA A 225 3.33 -24.62 -2.38
C ALA A 225 3.84 -24.12 -1.01
N TYR A 226 3.32 -23.02 -0.48
CA TYR A 226 3.78 -22.43 0.79
C TYR A 226 2.64 -21.97 1.71
N ALA A 227 1.38 -22.13 1.30
CA ALA A 227 0.20 -21.71 2.08
C ALA A 227 0.18 -22.29 3.51
N THR A 228 0.53 -23.58 3.66
CA THR A 228 0.49 -24.30 4.94
C THR A 228 1.44 -23.69 5.98
N GLU A 229 2.56 -23.10 5.57
CA GLU A 229 3.50 -22.43 6.46
C GLU A 229 3.19 -20.94 6.59
N LEU A 230 2.84 -20.31 5.47
CA LEU A 230 2.64 -18.87 5.37
C LEU A 230 1.43 -18.40 6.18
N PHE A 231 0.28 -19.04 6.02
CA PHE A 231 -0.93 -18.57 6.68
C PHE A 231 -0.82 -18.64 8.21
N PRO A 232 -0.31 -19.70 8.85
CA PRO A 232 -0.06 -19.73 10.29
C PRO A 232 0.82 -18.60 10.84
N TYR A 233 1.78 -18.09 10.06
CA TYR A 233 2.70 -17.04 10.51
C TYR A 233 2.00 -15.71 10.86
N TYR A 234 0.94 -15.36 10.13
CA TYR A 234 0.16 -14.14 10.37
C TYR A 234 -0.88 -14.35 11.46
N ASP A 235 -1.20 -13.30 12.22
CA ASP A 235 -2.26 -13.35 13.23
C ASP A 235 -3.63 -13.38 12.55
N PHE A 236 -3.82 -12.53 11.54
CA PHE A 236 -5.05 -12.42 10.77
C PHE A 236 -4.80 -12.32 9.26
N ILE A 237 -5.79 -12.77 8.49
CA ILE A 237 -5.84 -12.61 7.04
C ILE A 237 -7.02 -11.70 6.71
N ILE A 238 -6.76 -10.55 6.09
CA ILE A 238 -7.80 -9.65 5.58
C ILE A 238 -8.09 -10.05 4.14
N SER A 239 -9.35 -10.23 3.78
CA SER A 239 -9.74 -10.50 2.38
C SER A 239 -11.10 -9.93 2.04
N ALA A 240 -11.29 -9.61 0.76
CA ALA A 240 -12.60 -9.33 0.21
C ALA A 240 -13.46 -10.61 0.20
N LEU A 241 -14.80 -10.47 0.21
CA LEU A 241 -15.68 -11.64 0.39
C LEU A 241 -15.58 -12.69 -0.72
N ASP A 242 -15.15 -12.30 -1.92
CA ASP A 242 -14.89 -13.18 -3.06
C ASP A 242 -13.60 -14.01 -2.91
N GLY A 243 -12.65 -13.58 -2.07
CA GLY A 243 -11.44 -14.36 -1.73
C GLY A 243 -11.66 -15.46 -0.68
N ILE A 244 -12.79 -15.44 0.03
CA ILE A 244 -13.06 -16.30 1.19
C ILE A 244 -13.12 -17.78 0.82
N SER A 245 -13.80 -18.11 -0.28
CA SER A 245 -13.95 -19.51 -0.72
C SER A 245 -12.58 -20.12 -1.04
N THR A 246 -11.68 -19.38 -1.70
CA THR A 246 -10.30 -19.87 -1.95
C THR A 246 -9.52 -20.08 -0.65
N LEU A 247 -9.55 -19.11 0.27
CA LEU A 247 -8.86 -19.22 1.56
C LEU A 247 -9.32 -20.44 2.34
N THR A 248 -10.63 -20.66 2.42
CA THR A 248 -11.24 -21.70 3.25
C THR A 248 -11.20 -23.08 2.59
N ASP A 249 -11.58 -23.18 1.32
CA ASP A 249 -11.73 -24.47 0.64
C ASP A 249 -10.40 -25.00 0.08
N GLN A 250 -9.56 -24.12 -0.48
CA GLN A 250 -8.32 -24.55 -1.13
C GLN A 250 -7.14 -24.53 -0.14
N TYR A 251 -7.07 -23.51 0.72
CA TYR A 251 -5.96 -23.34 1.64
C TYR A 251 -6.28 -23.71 3.09
N SER A 252 -7.51 -24.17 3.36
CA SER A 252 -7.94 -24.61 4.71
C SER A 252 -7.72 -23.55 5.79
N VAL A 253 -7.79 -22.27 5.44
CA VAL A 253 -7.68 -21.17 6.42
C VAL A 253 -8.94 -21.15 7.29
N PRO A 254 -8.80 -21.23 8.63
CA PRO A 254 -9.94 -21.14 9.53
C PRO A 254 -10.66 -19.78 9.45
N PHE A 255 -11.99 -19.78 9.57
CA PHE A 255 -12.79 -18.55 9.51
C PHE A 255 -12.44 -17.56 10.62
N ASP A 256 -12.13 -18.04 11.82
CA ASP A 256 -11.71 -17.25 13.00
C ASP A 256 -10.33 -16.59 12.83
N LYS A 257 -9.63 -16.88 11.72
CA LYS A 257 -8.41 -16.18 11.29
C LYS A 257 -8.67 -15.10 10.24
N ILE A 258 -9.87 -15.06 9.66
CA ILE A 258 -10.19 -14.18 8.54
C ILE A 258 -10.95 -12.95 9.04
N ILE A 259 -10.43 -11.77 8.71
CA ILE A 259 -11.16 -10.51 8.78
C ILE A 259 -11.76 -10.26 7.40
N ALA A 260 -13.07 -10.45 7.29
CA ALA A 260 -13.79 -10.34 6.03
C ALA A 260 -14.17 -8.88 5.75
N ILE A 261 -13.85 -8.36 4.57
CA ILE A 261 -14.20 -7.01 4.13
C ILE A 261 -15.15 -7.06 2.95
N SER A 262 -16.25 -6.33 3.02
CA SER A 262 -17.13 -6.13 1.88
C SER A 262 -16.80 -4.83 1.16
N HIS A 263 -16.45 -4.94 -0.13
CA HIS A 263 -16.25 -3.79 -1.02
C HIS A 263 -17.46 -3.52 -1.91
N HIS A 264 -18.48 -4.37 -1.89
CA HIS A 264 -19.75 -4.14 -2.58
C HIS A 264 -20.86 -4.99 -1.97
N GLU A 265 -22.12 -4.60 -2.15
CA GLU A 265 -23.27 -5.45 -1.78
C GLU A 265 -23.34 -6.78 -2.57
N PHE A 266 -22.66 -6.88 -3.72
CA PHE A 266 -22.69 -8.09 -4.53
C PHE A 266 -21.81 -9.16 -3.90
N ASP A 267 -20.67 -8.76 -3.33
CA ASP A 267 -19.77 -9.68 -2.63
C ASP A 267 -20.50 -10.34 -1.45
N ILE A 268 -21.36 -9.60 -0.74
CA ILE A 268 -22.21 -10.13 0.35
C ILE A 268 -23.15 -11.18 -0.18
N ARG A 269 -23.89 -10.82 -1.24
CA ARG A 269 -24.86 -11.73 -1.87
C ARG A 269 -24.19 -13.01 -2.36
N MET A 270 -23.07 -12.88 -3.07
CA MET A 270 -22.33 -14.02 -3.61
C MET A 270 -21.84 -14.94 -2.49
N LEU A 271 -21.31 -14.38 -1.40
CA LEU A 271 -20.86 -15.20 -0.28
C LEU A 271 -22.03 -15.92 0.41
N ILE A 272 -23.18 -15.26 0.60
CA ILE A 272 -24.40 -15.91 1.13
C ILE A 272 -24.83 -17.07 0.22
N GLU A 273 -24.85 -16.87 -1.10
CA GLU A 273 -25.21 -17.91 -2.07
C GLU A 273 -24.24 -19.10 -2.04
N GLN A 274 -22.94 -18.86 -1.77
CA GLN A 274 -21.90 -19.89 -1.76
C GLN A 274 -21.77 -20.64 -0.42
N LYS A 275 -21.94 -19.94 0.71
CA LYS A 275 -21.56 -20.43 2.05
C LYS A 275 -22.69 -20.41 3.08
N GLY A 276 -23.84 -19.81 2.75
CA GLY A 276 -24.90 -19.53 3.71
C GLY A 276 -24.62 -18.25 4.51
N ILE A 277 -25.67 -17.69 5.12
CA ILE A 277 -25.60 -16.40 5.82
C ILE A 277 -24.89 -16.50 7.19
N GLU A 278 -24.89 -17.69 7.78
CA GLU A 278 -24.27 -18.00 9.07
C GLU A 278 -22.74 -17.94 9.01
N VAL A 279 -22.14 -17.86 7.81
CA VAL A 279 -20.69 -17.73 7.64
C VAL A 279 -20.15 -16.43 8.25
N PHE A 280 -20.95 -15.36 8.23
CA PHE A 280 -20.54 -14.05 8.76
C PHE A 280 -20.31 -14.06 10.28
N ASP A 281 -20.98 -14.97 10.99
CA ASP A 281 -20.83 -15.16 12.44
C ASP A 281 -19.52 -15.89 12.78
N LYS A 282 -18.86 -16.53 11.80
CA LYS A 282 -17.65 -17.35 12.01
C LYS A 282 -16.35 -16.58 11.84
N PHE A 283 -16.37 -15.41 11.19
CA PHE A 283 -15.16 -14.64 10.91
C PHE A 283 -14.49 -14.14 12.19
N ALA A 284 -13.18 -13.90 12.14
CA ALA A 284 -12.47 -13.17 13.20
C ALA A 284 -13.12 -11.80 13.42
N ASN A 285 -13.31 -11.07 12.32
CA ASN A 285 -14.11 -9.86 12.26
C ASN A 285 -14.76 -9.63 10.90
N TYR A 286 -15.73 -8.73 10.83
CA TYR A 286 -16.43 -8.40 9.60
C TYR A 286 -16.55 -6.87 9.45
N GLY A 287 -16.03 -6.36 8.34
CA GLY A 287 -16.03 -4.94 8.02
C GLY A 287 -16.66 -4.63 6.66
N VAL A 288 -17.07 -3.38 6.48
CA VAL A 288 -17.61 -2.83 5.23
C VAL A 288 -17.00 -1.47 4.96
N VAL A 289 -16.75 -1.12 3.70
CA VAL A 289 -16.04 0.12 3.36
C VAL A 289 -16.89 1.40 3.37
N SER A 290 -18.19 1.28 3.62
CA SER A 290 -19.10 2.44 3.73
C SER A 290 -20.41 2.08 4.44
N GLU A 291 -21.11 3.09 4.91
CA GLU A 291 -22.44 2.96 5.51
C GLU A 291 -23.48 2.42 4.52
N TYR A 292 -23.29 2.68 3.22
CA TYR A 292 -24.11 2.07 2.18
C TYR A 292 -24.02 0.54 2.22
N VAL A 293 -22.79 0.00 2.28
CA VAL A 293 -22.57 -1.45 2.32
C VAL A 293 -22.96 -2.03 3.69
N TYR A 294 -22.82 -1.26 4.77
CA TYR A 294 -23.39 -1.60 6.08
C TYR A 294 -24.90 -1.88 5.97
N CYS A 295 -25.66 -0.92 5.42
CA CYS A 295 -27.09 -1.06 5.24
C CYS A 295 -27.43 -2.25 4.35
N ALA A 296 -26.70 -2.44 3.25
CA ALA A 296 -26.88 -3.59 2.37
C ALA A 296 -26.69 -4.93 3.11
N SER A 297 -25.68 -5.03 3.98
CA SER A 297 -25.44 -6.21 4.81
C SER A 297 -26.62 -6.51 5.74
N MET A 298 -27.07 -5.50 6.49
CA MET A 298 -28.18 -5.63 7.43
C MET A 298 -29.49 -5.98 6.72
N MET A 299 -29.77 -5.36 5.56
CA MET A 299 -30.96 -5.64 4.76
C MET A 299 -30.97 -7.06 4.16
N ARG A 300 -29.81 -7.70 4.03
CA ARG A 300 -29.68 -9.10 3.60
C ARG A 300 -29.87 -10.09 4.75
N GLY A 301 -30.05 -9.60 5.99
CA GLY A 301 -30.28 -10.42 7.17
C GLY A 301 -29.01 -10.93 7.84
N VAL A 302 -27.84 -10.37 7.50
CA VAL A 302 -26.58 -10.72 8.19
C VAL A 302 -26.73 -10.32 9.66
N ARG A 303 -26.61 -11.29 10.57
CA ARG A 303 -26.86 -11.09 12.01
C ARG A 303 -25.77 -10.26 12.66
N ARG A 304 -24.51 -10.56 12.36
CA ARG A 304 -23.37 -9.80 12.83
C ARG A 304 -23.32 -8.43 12.16
N ALA A 305 -23.53 -7.37 12.93
CA ALA A 305 -23.37 -6.00 12.44
C ALA A 305 -21.91 -5.77 12.00
N PRO A 306 -21.64 -5.37 10.74
CA PRO A 306 -20.29 -5.06 10.31
C PRO A 306 -19.77 -3.78 10.95
N MET A 307 -18.45 -3.69 11.12
CA MET A 307 -17.80 -2.40 11.40
C MET A 307 -17.59 -1.63 10.10
N VAL A 308 -17.83 -0.32 10.12
CA VAL A 308 -17.49 0.54 8.98
C VAL A 308 -15.99 0.84 9.05
N ALA A 309 -15.27 0.49 7.99
CA ALA A 309 -13.84 0.74 7.81
C ALA A 309 -13.65 1.55 6.52
N SER A 310 -13.83 2.86 6.64
CA SER A 310 -13.87 3.80 5.52
C SER A 310 -12.53 3.82 4.77
N LEU A 311 -12.61 4.03 3.46
CA LEU A 311 -11.40 4.26 2.67
C LEU A 311 -10.89 5.69 2.86
N GLY A 312 -9.57 5.84 2.87
CA GLY A 312 -8.89 7.12 2.80
C GLY A 312 -8.10 7.32 1.51
N ILE A 313 -7.48 8.49 1.40
CA ILE A 313 -6.50 8.84 0.38
C ILE A 313 -5.24 9.44 1.03
N ASN A 314 -4.10 9.41 0.37
CA ASN A 314 -2.95 10.24 0.79
C ASN A 314 -3.12 11.61 0.15
N PHE A 315 -3.69 12.59 0.84
CA PHE A 315 -4.04 13.89 0.26
C PHE A 315 -2.85 14.56 -0.43
N ASP A 316 -1.70 14.62 0.26
CA ASP A 316 -0.47 15.25 -0.23
C ASP A 316 0.08 14.60 -1.51
N GLU A 317 -0.24 13.33 -1.76
CA GLU A 317 0.21 12.62 -2.97
C GLU A 317 -0.57 13.07 -4.21
N PHE A 318 -1.85 13.39 -4.04
CA PHE A 318 -2.74 13.81 -5.11
C PHE A 318 -2.84 15.32 -5.25
N TYR A 319 -2.40 16.08 -4.24
CA TYR A 319 -2.39 17.54 -4.30
C TYR A 319 -1.77 18.05 -5.61
N ALA A 320 -2.46 19.00 -6.22
CA ALA A 320 -2.04 19.67 -7.42
C ALA A 320 -2.58 21.10 -7.42
N ASP A 321 -1.93 21.98 -8.16
CA ASP A 321 -2.43 23.34 -8.38
C ASP A 321 -3.79 23.28 -9.08
N LEU A 322 -4.65 24.25 -8.73
CA LEU A 322 -5.99 24.36 -9.28
C LEU A 322 -5.93 24.69 -10.78
N PRO A 323 -6.78 24.07 -11.61
CA PRO A 323 -6.87 24.41 -13.02
C PRO A 323 -7.59 25.76 -13.18
N GLU A 324 -7.07 26.64 -14.03
CA GLU A 324 -7.67 27.96 -14.27
C GLU A 324 -8.88 27.91 -15.22
N THR A 325 -8.95 26.88 -16.07
CA THR A 325 -10.02 26.69 -17.05
C THR A 325 -10.38 25.21 -17.17
N LEU A 326 -11.60 24.93 -17.66
CA LEU A 326 -12.07 23.58 -17.93
C LEU A 326 -11.93 23.27 -19.42
N ALA A 327 -10.98 22.40 -19.79
CA ALA A 327 -10.73 21.97 -21.16
C ALA A 327 -10.79 20.44 -21.33
N THR A 328 -10.48 19.68 -20.27
CA THR A 328 -10.33 18.23 -20.29
C THR A 328 -11.12 17.57 -19.16
N VAL A 329 -11.94 16.59 -19.52
CA VAL A 329 -12.67 15.70 -18.61
C VAL A 329 -11.97 14.35 -18.56
N GLY A 330 -11.64 13.88 -17.37
CA GLY A 330 -11.10 12.55 -17.14
C GLY A 330 -12.16 11.54 -16.69
N TYR A 331 -11.87 10.27 -16.97
CA TYR A 331 -12.62 9.12 -16.49
C TYR A 331 -11.66 8.06 -15.95
N ALA A 332 -11.72 7.82 -14.64
CA ALA A 332 -10.78 6.98 -13.90
C ALA A 332 -11.41 5.67 -13.39
N SER A 333 -12.36 5.13 -14.16
CA SER A 333 -12.98 3.82 -13.94
C SER A 333 -13.01 3.03 -15.25
N SER A 334 -13.41 1.77 -15.21
CA SER A 334 -13.66 0.99 -16.44
C SER A 334 -14.79 1.63 -17.25
N MET A 335 -14.61 1.79 -18.56
CA MET A 335 -15.62 2.39 -19.44
C MET A 335 -16.93 1.58 -19.51
N SER A 336 -16.84 0.25 -19.47
CA SER A 336 -17.99 -0.65 -19.52
C SER A 336 -17.71 -1.89 -18.69
N VAL A 337 -18.70 -2.28 -17.90
CA VAL A 337 -18.75 -3.57 -17.20
C VAL A 337 -20.22 -3.97 -17.09
N ARG A 338 -20.54 -5.20 -17.45
CA ARG A 338 -21.90 -5.75 -17.39
C ARG A 338 -22.00 -6.88 -16.39
N THR A 339 -22.95 -6.78 -15.49
CA THR A 339 -23.29 -7.83 -14.51
C THR A 339 -24.78 -8.12 -14.63
N PHE A 340 -25.16 -9.37 -14.83
CA PHE A 340 -26.55 -9.78 -15.08
C PHE A 340 -27.24 -9.00 -16.23
N GLY A 341 -26.48 -8.67 -17.28
CA GLY A 341 -26.98 -7.91 -18.44
C GLY A 341 -27.12 -6.40 -18.21
N VAL A 342 -26.83 -5.89 -17.01
CA VAL A 342 -26.91 -4.47 -16.68
C VAL A 342 -25.53 -3.82 -16.82
N GLU A 343 -25.43 -2.78 -17.65
CA GLU A 343 -24.22 -1.94 -17.75
C GLU A 343 -24.19 -0.95 -16.58
N TRP A 344 -23.21 -1.12 -15.69
CA TRP A 344 -23.20 -0.38 -14.44
C TRP A 344 -22.12 0.70 -14.31
N LYS A 345 -21.11 0.75 -15.18
CA LYS A 345 -20.10 1.83 -15.16
C LYS A 345 -20.49 2.97 -16.09
N ARG A 346 -21.05 2.65 -17.27
CA ARG A 346 -21.65 3.61 -18.21
C ARG A 346 -20.70 4.75 -18.62
N GLY A 347 -19.43 4.46 -18.86
CA GLY A 347 -18.41 5.45 -19.25
C GLY A 347 -18.76 6.19 -20.55
N GLU A 348 -19.44 5.52 -21.47
CA GLU A 348 -19.97 6.12 -22.71
C GLU A 348 -20.89 7.33 -22.45
N LEU A 349 -21.62 7.35 -21.33
CA LEU A 349 -22.47 8.49 -20.96
C LEU A 349 -21.64 9.69 -20.50
N ALA A 350 -20.53 9.45 -19.81
CA ALA A 350 -19.60 10.49 -19.38
C ALA A 350 -18.86 11.09 -20.58
N GLU A 351 -18.41 10.23 -21.51
CA GLU A 351 -17.78 10.64 -22.76
C GLU A 351 -18.75 11.49 -23.61
N ALA A 352 -19.99 11.01 -23.80
CA ALA A 352 -21.00 11.74 -24.55
C ALA A 352 -21.33 13.10 -23.91
N ALA A 353 -21.42 13.19 -22.58
CA ALA A 353 -21.65 14.45 -21.89
C ALA A 353 -20.48 15.44 -22.03
N ALA A 354 -19.23 14.95 -22.02
CA ALA A 354 -18.05 15.77 -22.27
C ALA A 354 -18.01 16.28 -23.72
N ALA A 355 -18.35 15.42 -24.68
CA ALA A 355 -18.46 15.79 -26.09
C ALA A 355 -19.53 16.86 -26.33
N ASP A 356 -20.71 16.72 -25.71
CA ASP A 356 -21.79 17.71 -25.77
C ASP A 356 -21.37 19.09 -25.22
N ALA A 357 -20.45 19.13 -24.23
CA ALA A 357 -19.86 20.36 -23.70
C ALA A 357 -18.66 20.89 -24.53
N GLY A 358 -18.27 20.16 -25.58
CA GLY A 358 -17.11 20.46 -26.42
C GLY A 358 -15.79 20.40 -25.63
N LEU A 359 -15.62 19.38 -24.78
CA LEU A 359 -14.42 19.16 -23.97
C LEU A 359 -13.67 17.90 -24.43
N THR A 360 -12.36 17.87 -24.23
CA THR A 360 -11.55 16.67 -24.48
C THR A 360 -11.86 15.62 -23.43
N PHE A 361 -11.95 14.35 -23.82
CA PHE A 361 -12.16 13.23 -22.90
C PHE A 361 -10.89 12.37 -22.77
N LYS A 362 -10.45 12.08 -21.54
CA LYS A 362 -9.28 11.24 -21.24
C LYS A 362 -9.66 10.09 -20.32
N ILE A 363 -9.10 8.92 -20.57
CA ILE A 363 -9.41 7.70 -19.81
C ILE A 363 -8.13 7.21 -19.12
N ALA A 364 -8.20 6.98 -17.81
CA ALA A 364 -7.16 6.24 -17.07
C ALA A 364 -7.52 4.75 -16.90
N GLY A 365 -8.81 4.43 -16.90
CA GLY A 365 -9.32 3.07 -16.74
C GLY A 365 -9.81 2.47 -18.05
N SER A 366 -9.07 1.53 -18.63
CA SER A 366 -9.60 0.64 -19.66
C SER A 366 -9.23 -0.80 -19.34
N THR A 367 -10.04 -1.76 -19.78
CA THR A 367 -9.83 -3.20 -19.55
C THR A 367 -8.52 -3.76 -20.16
N GLY A 368 -7.78 -2.99 -20.96
CA GLY A 368 -6.53 -3.42 -21.61
C GLY A 368 -5.28 -2.59 -21.29
N ASN A 369 -5.40 -1.28 -21.05
CA ASN A 369 -4.28 -0.37 -20.76
C ASN A 369 -4.60 0.45 -19.51
N GLN A 370 -4.45 -0.15 -18.34
CA GLN A 370 -4.73 0.49 -17.06
C GLN A 370 -3.54 1.32 -16.62
N THR A 371 -3.77 2.58 -16.28
CA THR A 371 -2.78 3.39 -15.57
C THR A 371 -2.50 2.74 -14.21
N SER A 372 -1.21 2.59 -13.86
CA SER A 372 -0.83 2.12 -12.53
C SER A 372 -1.41 3.06 -11.48
N PHE A 373 -1.82 2.53 -10.33
CA PHE A 373 -2.32 3.41 -9.25
C PHE A 373 -1.25 4.36 -8.71
N HIS A 374 0.04 4.06 -8.94
CA HIS A 374 1.15 4.97 -8.65
C HIS A 374 1.25 6.13 -9.64
N ASP A 375 0.72 5.99 -10.86
CA ASP A 375 0.75 7.01 -11.91
C ASP A 375 -0.53 7.87 -11.93
N MET A 376 -1.55 7.48 -11.16
CA MET A 376 -2.82 8.22 -11.07
C MET A 376 -2.67 9.69 -10.64
N PRO A 377 -1.75 10.08 -9.72
CA PRO A 377 -1.50 11.50 -9.46
C PRO A 377 -1.13 12.30 -10.72
N ALA A 378 -0.36 11.72 -11.64
CA ALA A 378 -0.04 12.37 -12.91
C ALA A 378 -1.26 12.45 -13.84
N PHE A 379 -2.11 11.41 -13.86
CA PHE A 379 -3.37 11.46 -14.59
C PHE A 379 -4.28 12.58 -14.10
N TYR A 380 -4.51 12.70 -12.79
CA TYR A 380 -5.35 13.79 -12.24
C TYR A 380 -4.74 15.17 -12.48
N ARG A 381 -3.41 15.29 -12.57
CA ARG A 381 -2.75 16.53 -13.02
C ARG A 381 -3.02 16.89 -14.49
N SER A 382 -3.40 15.92 -15.32
CA SER A 382 -3.58 16.08 -16.77
C SER A 382 -5.02 16.38 -17.21
N VAL A 383 -5.95 16.47 -16.26
CA VAL A 383 -7.38 16.71 -16.48
C VAL A 383 -7.87 17.81 -15.54
N ASP A 384 -8.97 18.47 -15.89
CA ASP A 384 -9.51 19.60 -15.13
C ASP A 384 -10.78 19.19 -14.35
N ALA A 385 -11.47 18.16 -14.84
CA ALA A 385 -12.64 17.55 -14.21
C ALA A 385 -12.57 16.03 -14.23
N ILE A 386 -13.27 15.38 -13.30
CA ILE A 386 -13.53 13.94 -13.26
C ILE A 386 -15.02 13.69 -13.22
N VAL A 387 -15.49 12.81 -14.11
CA VAL A 387 -16.88 12.37 -14.15
C VAL A 387 -16.96 10.89 -13.81
N THR A 388 -17.88 10.51 -12.93
CA THR A 388 -18.27 9.12 -12.68
C THR A 388 -19.73 8.92 -13.04
N SER A 389 -20.04 7.85 -13.78
CA SER A 389 -21.37 7.60 -14.31
C SER A 389 -21.96 6.28 -13.81
N SER A 390 -21.39 5.66 -12.78
CA SER A 390 -21.81 4.33 -12.34
C SER A 390 -23.26 4.30 -11.79
N ILE A 391 -23.96 3.17 -11.84
CA ILE A 391 -25.23 2.97 -11.09
C ILE A 391 -25.02 2.23 -9.77
N SER A 392 -23.83 1.68 -9.56
CA SER A 392 -23.47 0.98 -8.33
C SER A 392 -21.97 1.03 -8.12
N GLU A 393 -21.58 1.41 -6.91
CA GLU A 393 -20.21 1.47 -6.40
C GLU A 393 -20.30 1.32 -4.87
N ALA A 394 -19.25 0.88 -4.19
CA ALA A 394 -19.17 1.10 -2.75
C ALA A 394 -18.34 2.31 -2.40
N ALA A 395 -17.06 2.28 -2.78
CA ALA A 395 -16.11 3.33 -2.49
C ALA A 395 -15.45 3.76 -3.79
N GLN A 396 -15.99 4.84 -4.36
CA GLN A 396 -15.47 5.48 -5.55
C GLN A 396 -14.16 6.19 -5.21
N LEU A 397 -13.03 5.50 -5.18
CA LEU A 397 -11.72 6.16 -4.99
C LEU A 397 -11.47 7.29 -5.99
N PRO A 398 -11.81 7.16 -7.28
CA PRO A 398 -11.53 8.22 -8.24
C PRO A 398 -12.08 9.60 -7.89
N VAL A 399 -13.26 9.67 -7.24
CA VAL A 399 -13.84 10.97 -6.86
C VAL A 399 -13.07 11.62 -5.71
N MET A 400 -12.52 10.82 -4.79
CA MET A 400 -11.73 11.33 -3.66
C MET A 400 -10.35 11.77 -4.11
N GLU A 401 -9.69 10.96 -4.94
CA GLU A 401 -8.38 11.28 -5.52
C GLU A 401 -8.45 12.55 -6.38
N ALA A 402 -9.47 12.66 -7.23
CA ALA A 402 -9.74 13.85 -8.03
C ALA A 402 -10.05 15.08 -7.17
N ALA A 403 -10.79 14.89 -6.08
CA ALA A 403 -11.10 15.97 -5.16
C ALA A 403 -9.84 16.50 -4.48
N ALA A 404 -8.94 15.62 -4.00
CA ALA A 404 -7.65 16.04 -3.45
C ALA A 404 -6.73 16.71 -4.47
N ALA A 405 -6.82 16.32 -5.74
CA ALA A 405 -6.16 17.01 -6.84
C ALA A 405 -6.83 18.36 -7.21
N GLY A 406 -7.92 18.77 -6.54
CA GLY A 406 -8.60 20.03 -6.81
C GLY A 406 -9.21 20.08 -8.20
N ARG A 407 -9.84 18.98 -8.64
CA ARG A 407 -10.57 18.89 -9.91
C ARG A 407 -12.06 19.08 -9.68
N LEU A 408 -12.76 19.51 -10.72
CA LEU A 408 -14.22 19.49 -10.69
C LEU A 408 -14.68 18.03 -10.69
N VAL A 409 -15.46 17.63 -9.69
CA VAL A 409 -15.94 16.25 -9.54
C VAL A 409 -17.45 16.20 -9.74
N ILE A 410 -17.91 15.39 -10.70
CA ILE A 410 -19.32 15.13 -10.97
C ILE A 410 -19.55 13.62 -10.92
N GLY A 411 -20.53 13.17 -10.15
CA GLY A 411 -20.79 11.73 -9.99
C GLY A 411 -22.24 11.41 -9.71
N THR A 412 -22.62 10.16 -9.95
CA THR A 412 -23.96 9.63 -9.62
C THR A 412 -24.09 9.34 -8.12
N PRO A 413 -25.31 9.31 -7.56
CA PRO A 413 -25.53 9.19 -6.11
C PRO A 413 -25.41 7.75 -5.61
N VAL A 414 -24.25 7.11 -5.80
CA VAL A 414 -24.03 5.69 -5.48
C VAL A 414 -22.78 5.52 -4.62
N GLY A 415 -22.77 4.47 -3.79
CA GLY A 415 -21.70 4.24 -2.81
C GLY A 415 -21.56 5.39 -1.83
N HIS A 416 -20.32 5.77 -1.51
CA HIS A 416 -20.04 6.87 -0.58
C HIS A 416 -20.13 8.28 -1.19
N PHE A 417 -20.30 8.41 -2.51
CA PHE A 417 -20.20 9.70 -3.17
C PHE A 417 -21.25 10.73 -2.71
N PRO A 418 -22.52 10.35 -2.42
CA PRO A 418 -23.48 11.29 -1.85
C PRO A 418 -22.98 12.00 -0.60
N LEU A 419 -22.34 11.27 0.33
CA LEU A 419 -21.77 11.84 1.54
C LEU A 419 -20.59 12.76 1.23
N LYS A 420 -19.68 12.34 0.35
CA LYS A 420 -18.52 13.16 -0.05
C LYS A 420 -18.96 14.45 -0.76
N ALA A 421 -19.97 14.38 -1.62
CA ALA A 421 -20.54 15.53 -2.30
C ALA A 421 -21.26 16.48 -1.32
N TYR A 422 -21.98 15.95 -0.32
CA TYR A 422 -22.57 16.73 0.76
C TYR A 422 -21.52 17.48 1.58
N GLN A 423 -20.35 16.86 1.78
CA GLN A 423 -19.18 17.48 2.41
C GLN A 423 -18.46 18.52 1.52
N GLY A 424 -18.94 18.74 0.29
CA GLY A 424 -18.42 19.74 -0.64
C GLY A 424 -17.52 19.19 -1.75
N ALA A 425 -17.12 17.92 -1.68
CA ALA A 425 -16.12 17.31 -2.56
C ALA A 425 -16.67 16.86 -3.94
N GLY A 426 -17.80 17.39 -4.38
CA GLY A 426 -18.32 17.10 -5.71
C GLY A 426 -19.69 17.70 -6.01
N ILE A 427 -20.29 17.21 -7.10
CA ILE A 427 -21.64 17.53 -7.58
C ILE A 427 -22.34 16.22 -7.92
N ILE A 428 -23.56 16.04 -7.42
CA ILE A 428 -24.37 14.87 -7.69
C ILE A 428 -25.14 15.06 -9.00
N ALA A 429 -24.92 14.17 -9.95
CA ALA A 429 -25.69 14.06 -11.20
C ALA A 429 -26.83 13.02 -11.06
N PRO A 430 -27.94 13.17 -11.78
CA PRO A 430 -29.03 12.20 -11.78
C PRO A 430 -28.57 10.80 -12.20
N ILE A 431 -29.22 9.75 -11.69
CA ILE A 431 -28.83 8.37 -12.03
C ILE A 431 -29.38 7.93 -13.40
N GLU A 432 -30.50 8.45 -13.86
CA GLU A 432 -31.13 8.04 -15.12
C GLU A 432 -30.33 8.54 -16.32
N ALA A 433 -30.01 7.66 -17.28
CA ALA A 433 -29.02 7.91 -18.33
C ALA A 433 -29.23 9.23 -19.11
N GLY A 434 -30.46 9.50 -19.58
CA GLY A 434 -30.76 10.73 -20.31
C GLY A 434 -30.62 11.99 -19.45
N LYS A 435 -31.07 11.93 -18.19
CA LYS A 435 -30.95 13.04 -17.23
C LYS A 435 -29.49 13.26 -16.82
N PHE A 436 -28.73 12.18 -16.62
CA PHE A 436 -27.30 12.23 -16.34
C PHE A 436 -26.56 12.99 -17.44
N ARG A 437 -26.72 12.55 -18.71
CA ARG A 437 -26.02 13.17 -19.85
C ARG A 437 -26.36 14.66 -19.96
N ALA A 438 -27.65 15.00 -19.93
CA ALA A 438 -28.11 16.38 -20.05
C ALA A 438 -27.58 17.27 -18.91
N PHE A 439 -27.70 16.81 -17.66
CA PHE A 439 -27.24 17.54 -16.48
C PHE A 439 -25.72 17.74 -16.50
N THR A 440 -24.97 16.67 -16.76
CA THR A 440 -23.50 16.70 -16.76
C THR A 440 -22.99 17.60 -17.88
N ALA A 441 -23.54 17.51 -19.10
CA ALA A 441 -23.17 18.38 -20.22
C ALA A 441 -23.44 19.87 -19.92
N ALA A 442 -24.60 20.18 -19.32
CA ALA A 442 -24.95 21.54 -18.93
C ALA A 442 -24.01 22.08 -17.82
N THR A 443 -23.70 21.24 -16.82
CA THR A 443 -22.78 21.59 -15.72
C THR A 443 -21.37 21.85 -16.23
N LEU A 444 -20.85 20.97 -17.09
CA LEU A 444 -19.54 21.14 -17.73
C LEU A 444 -19.50 22.41 -18.59
N SER A 445 -20.54 22.67 -19.38
CA SER A 445 -20.65 23.88 -20.21
C SER A 445 -20.69 25.15 -19.36
N TYR A 446 -21.40 25.14 -18.24
CA TYR A 446 -21.43 26.26 -17.31
C TYR A 446 -20.03 26.60 -16.81
N TYR A 447 -19.30 25.62 -16.25
CA TYR A 447 -17.97 25.86 -15.70
C TYR A 447 -16.92 26.20 -16.76
N LYS A 448 -17.02 25.62 -17.95
CA LYS A 448 -16.20 26.00 -19.12
C LYS A 448 -16.36 27.49 -19.47
N ASN A 449 -17.58 28.00 -19.39
CA ASN A 449 -17.91 29.39 -19.72
C ASN A 449 -17.82 30.35 -18.53
N THR A 450 -17.53 29.84 -17.31
CA THR A 450 -17.42 30.66 -16.09
C THR A 450 -16.14 30.31 -15.29
N PRO A 451 -14.94 30.62 -15.81
CA PRO A 451 -13.67 30.20 -15.20
C PRO A 451 -13.51 30.57 -13.72
N LYS A 452 -14.02 31.73 -13.30
CA LYS A 452 -13.99 32.16 -11.89
C LYS A 452 -14.78 31.23 -10.97
N GLU A 453 -15.98 30.83 -11.38
CA GLU A 453 -16.81 29.90 -10.61
C GLU A 453 -16.24 28.47 -10.65
N PHE A 454 -15.61 28.10 -11.76
CA PHE A 454 -14.88 26.84 -11.89
C PHE A 454 -13.73 26.73 -10.88
N VAL A 455 -12.81 27.69 -10.87
CA VAL A 455 -11.69 27.73 -9.92
C VAL A 455 -12.18 27.72 -8.48
N LYS A 456 -13.22 28.52 -8.16
CA LYS A 456 -13.84 28.54 -6.83
C LYS A 456 -14.39 27.18 -6.43
N LYS A 457 -15.08 26.48 -7.34
CA LYS A 457 -15.61 25.13 -7.07
C LYS A 457 -14.47 24.12 -6.86
N CYS A 458 -13.44 24.15 -7.70
CA CYS A 458 -12.25 23.31 -7.55
C CYS A 458 -11.54 23.52 -6.21
N SER A 459 -11.35 24.78 -5.78
CA SER A 459 -10.79 25.12 -4.46
C SER A 459 -11.64 24.50 -3.33
N SER A 460 -12.96 24.70 -3.37
CA SER A 460 -13.86 24.18 -2.34
C SER A 460 -13.86 22.64 -2.27
N ILE A 461 -13.72 21.98 -3.42
CA ILE A 461 -13.63 20.52 -3.51
C ILE A 461 -12.31 20.05 -2.89
N GLN A 462 -11.19 20.72 -3.19
CA GLN A 462 -9.88 20.39 -2.64
C GLN A 462 -9.80 20.58 -1.13
N GLU A 463 -10.36 21.68 -0.63
CA GLU A 463 -10.46 21.95 0.81
C GLU A 463 -11.29 20.87 1.52
N ALA A 464 -12.44 20.50 0.97
CA ALA A 464 -13.29 19.44 1.50
C ALA A 464 -12.57 18.08 1.54
N ALA A 465 -11.73 17.78 0.55
CA ALA A 465 -11.06 16.48 0.44
C ALA A 465 -9.99 16.24 1.53
N GLN A 466 -9.56 17.26 2.28
CA GLN A 466 -8.57 17.09 3.34
C GLN A 466 -9.02 16.11 4.43
N VAL A 467 -10.32 16.07 4.74
CA VAL A 467 -10.87 15.17 5.78
C VAL A 467 -10.94 13.71 5.31
N PHE A 468 -10.68 13.44 4.02
CA PHE A 468 -10.63 12.10 3.45
C PHE A 468 -9.26 11.45 3.61
N ASP A 469 -8.29 12.18 4.15
CA ASP A 469 -6.94 11.66 4.30
C ASP A 469 -6.92 10.44 5.22
N TRP A 470 -6.12 9.44 4.87
CA TRP A 470 -5.91 8.23 5.66
C TRP A 470 -5.59 8.51 7.12
N LYS A 471 -4.90 9.61 7.46
CA LYS A 471 -4.62 9.97 8.85
C LYS A 471 -5.88 10.11 9.72
N TYR A 472 -7.03 10.41 9.11
CA TYR A 472 -8.33 10.50 9.79
C TYR A 472 -9.15 9.21 9.71
N GLN A 473 -8.94 8.40 8.67
CA GLN A 473 -9.77 7.20 8.38
C GLN A 473 -9.18 5.90 8.97
N ILE A 474 -7.85 5.86 9.16
CA ILE A 474 -7.12 4.64 9.53
C ILE A 474 -7.52 4.05 10.88
N ASN A 475 -8.03 4.84 11.83
CA ASN A 475 -8.38 4.33 13.15
C ASN A 475 -9.54 3.32 13.08
N GLU A 476 -10.47 3.47 12.13
CA GLU A 476 -11.55 2.50 11.91
C GLU A 476 -11.00 1.12 11.52
N TRP A 477 -9.92 1.09 10.73
CA TRP A 477 -9.24 -0.14 10.35
C TRP A 477 -8.47 -0.76 11.51
N VAL A 478 -7.80 0.06 12.32
CA VAL A 478 -7.12 -0.40 13.55
C VAL A 478 -8.12 -1.04 14.50
N ASP A 479 -9.26 -0.38 14.73
CA ASP A 479 -10.32 -0.90 15.58
C ASP A 479 -10.86 -2.24 15.05
N LEU A 480 -11.09 -2.35 13.74
CA LEU A 480 -11.52 -3.61 13.10
C LEU A 480 -10.51 -4.74 13.34
N ILE A 481 -9.21 -4.45 13.22
CA ILE A 481 -8.13 -5.43 13.41
C ILE A 481 -8.00 -5.82 14.89
N ASP A 482 -7.89 -4.84 15.78
CA ASP A 482 -7.55 -5.07 17.18
C ASP A 482 -8.70 -5.70 17.97
N THR A 483 -9.94 -5.52 17.51
CA THR A 483 -11.11 -6.17 18.11
C THR A 483 -11.33 -7.60 17.63
N ALA A 484 -10.68 -8.04 16.54
CA ALA A 484 -10.83 -9.40 16.01
C ALA A 484 -10.46 -10.49 17.03
N SER A 485 -9.45 -10.24 17.89
CA SER A 485 -9.04 -11.20 18.93
C SER A 485 -10.06 -11.36 20.07
N LYS A 486 -10.97 -10.40 20.27
CA LYS A 486 -11.96 -10.48 21.37
C LYS A 486 -13.03 -11.52 21.07
N TYR A 487 -13.40 -11.68 19.80
CA TYR A 487 -14.45 -12.59 19.36
C TYR A 487 -13.97 -14.03 19.14
N ALA A 488 -12.67 -14.24 18.93
CA ALA A 488 -12.11 -15.60 18.79
C ALA A 488 -12.14 -16.41 20.11
N ASN A 489 -12.32 -15.75 21.26
CA ASN A 489 -12.32 -16.38 22.59
C ASN A 489 -13.71 -16.40 23.26
N SER A 490 -14.75 -15.93 22.58
CA SER A 490 -16.15 -15.93 23.02
C SER A 490 -16.95 -16.94 22.24
#